data_AF-A0A139H9F8-F1
#
_entry.id   AF-A0A139H9F8-F1
#
_cell.length_a   1.000
_cell.length_b   1.000
_cell.length_c   1.000
_cell.angle_alpha   90.00
_cell.angle_beta   90.00
_cell.angle_gamma   90.00
#
_symmetry.space_group_name_H-M   'P 1'
#
loop_
_entity.id
_entity.type
_entity.pdbx_description
1 polymer ?
#
loop_
_entity_poly.entity_id
_entity_poly.type
_entity_poly.pdbx_seq_one_letter_code
_entity_poly.pdbx_strand_id
1 'polypeptide(L)'
;MQLIDFALIGVAIAAPTAQVSSIKGATTCPGLNGAQALSNNNVAYQLDCAKWVDSDQVLRITTTEVGFQGCLTACDGTIDCGLSQYIATDDAQTKGSCTLFKKGATVKQGSSNSWTLATVIDNKPAPSNPNVPVPGKDDRFGLIAVRSGSPLQNSGIKASNGRLTVGGTQDASCDTKSDFATFYIQDGEAYLYAASATPQQLWVDRSGMGQGVTGYTTGAQPTPSNAERKGFNVDNDGHLTFNGVSPKACPCDDQNAGWSLWFSTADKPGFNEGCLDVSLRAIKADQPVSCSYSSS
;
A
#
# COMPACT_ATOMS: atom_id res chain seq x y z
N MET A 1 -21.87 13.24 60.41
CA MET A 1 -22.23 12.18 59.46
C MET A 1 -21.44 12.45 58.19
N GLN A 2 -20.26 11.83 58.12
CA GLN A 2 -19.22 12.11 57.14
C GLN A 2 -19.26 10.94 56.16
N LEU A 3 -19.64 11.20 54.90
CA LEU A 3 -19.72 10.17 53.87
C LEU A 3 -18.40 10.12 53.12
N ILE A 4 -17.89 8.89 53.07
CA ILE A 4 -16.58 8.45 52.62
C ILE A 4 -16.56 8.43 51.09
N ASP A 5 -15.55 9.08 50.52
CA ASP A 5 -15.25 9.11 49.10
C ASP A 5 -14.55 7.80 48.70
N PHE A 6 -15.08 7.10 47.69
CA PHE A 6 -14.47 5.88 47.16
C PHE A 6 -13.43 6.24 46.10
N ALA A 7 -12.16 6.13 46.47
CA ALA A 7 -11.06 6.04 45.55
C ALA A 7 -11.13 4.70 44.76
N LEU A 8 -11.13 4.76 43.43
CA LEU A 8 -10.78 3.63 42.58
C LEU A 8 -9.66 4.00 41.60
N ILE A 9 -8.45 3.60 41.99
CA ILE A 9 -7.36 3.02 41.19
C ILE A 9 -7.27 3.50 39.74
N GLY A 10 -6.36 4.46 39.51
CA GLY A 10 -5.82 4.76 38.19
C GLY A 10 -4.85 3.66 37.74
N VAL A 11 -5.12 3.07 36.58
CA VAL A 11 -4.09 2.41 35.77
C VAL A 11 -3.69 3.42 34.70
N ALA A 12 -2.48 3.96 34.86
CA ALA A 12 -1.82 4.73 33.81
C ALA A 12 -1.27 3.77 32.75
N ILE A 13 -1.62 4.00 31.49
CA ILE A 13 -0.83 3.54 30.34
C ILE A 13 -0.56 4.78 29.50
N ALA A 14 0.73 5.13 29.37
CA ALA A 14 1.19 6.27 28.58
C ALA A 14 1.68 5.82 27.20
N ALA A 15 1.15 6.49 26.16
CA ALA A 15 1.76 6.93 24.90
C ALA A 15 2.20 5.87 23.85
N PRO A 16 2.15 6.14 22.52
CA PRO A 16 2.74 7.34 21.92
C PRO A 16 1.83 8.18 21.01
N THR A 17 2.15 9.47 21.01
CA THR A 17 1.80 10.53 20.07
C THR A 17 2.48 10.37 18.72
N ALA A 18 1.73 10.60 17.63
CA ALA A 18 2.08 11.41 16.45
C ALA A 18 0.90 11.32 15.44
N GLN A 19 -0.05 12.26 15.43
CA GLN A 19 -0.02 13.51 14.66
C GLN A 19 0.32 13.32 13.18
N VAL A 20 -0.74 13.23 12.34
CA VAL A 20 -0.72 13.91 11.04
C VAL A 20 -1.87 14.91 11.04
N SER A 21 -1.54 16.09 11.53
CA SER A 21 -2.40 17.27 11.44
C SER A 21 -2.13 17.94 10.09
N SER A 22 -3.06 17.81 9.15
CA SER A 22 -3.66 18.98 8.46
C SER A 22 -4.66 18.56 7.39
N ILE A 23 -5.87 18.19 7.81
CA ILE A 23 -7.05 18.60 7.03
C ILE A 23 -7.83 19.54 7.93
N LYS A 24 -7.68 20.82 7.61
CA LYS A 24 -8.25 21.95 8.35
C LYS A 24 -9.73 22.03 8.02
N GLY A 25 -10.59 21.75 9.00
CA GLY A 25 -12.02 22.06 8.99
C GLY A 25 -12.91 20.82 9.05
N ALA A 26 -13.45 20.54 10.24
CA ALA A 26 -14.64 19.72 10.47
C ALA A 26 -15.74 20.05 9.45
N THR A 27 -15.80 19.34 8.32
CA THR A 27 -16.87 19.56 7.33
C THR A 27 -17.22 18.23 6.71
N THR A 28 -18.43 17.78 6.99
CA THR A 28 -18.91 16.41 6.89
C THR A 28 -19.23 15.93 5.47
N CYS A 29 -18.75 16.62 4.42
CA CYS A 29 -18.69 16.16 3.03
C CYS A 29 -18.12 17.20 2.02
N PRO A 30 -16.87 17.67 2.18
CA PRO A 30 -16.05 18.08 1.03
C PRO A 30 -14.76 17.25 0.96
N GLY A 31 -14.52 16.58 -0.17
CA GLY A 31 -13.35 15.71 -0.40
C GLY A 31 -13.70 14.31 -0.89
N LEU A 32 -14.94 13.86 -0.67
CA LEU A 32 -15.43 12.53 -1.09
C LEU A 32 -16.64 12.59 -2.04
N ASN A 33 -17.13 13.79 -2.40
CA ASN A 33 -18.30 13.91 -3.28
C ASN A 33 -17.98 13.35 -4.67
N GLY A 34 -18.76 12.37 -5.14
CA GLY A 34 -18.51 11.71 -6.42
C GLY A 34 -17.42 10.64 -6.37
N ALA A 35 -16.78 10.41 -5.21
CA ALA A 35 -15.80 9.36 -5.04
C ALA A 35 -16.45 7.97 -4.94
N GLN A 36 -15.63 6.93 -5.04
CA GLN A 36 -16.05 5.55 -4.80
C GLN A 36 -15.24 4.96 -3.65
N ALA A 37 -15.87 4.09 -2.86
CA ALA A 37 -15.25 3.39 -1.77
C ALA A 37 -15.58 1.90 -1.83
N LEU A 38 -14.68 1.08 -1.30
CA LEU A 38 -14.93 -0.34 -1.04
C LEU A 38 -15.25 -0.50 0.44
N SER A 39 -16.21 -1.39 0.73
CA SER A 39 -16.41 -1.94 2.07
C SER A 39 -15.35 -3.00 2.39
N ASN A 40 -15.33 -3.47 3.65
CA ASN A 40 -14.45 -4.58 4.05
C ASN A 40 -14.78 -5.91 3.34
N ASN A 41 -15.98 -6.04 2.76
CA ASN A 41 -16.39 -7.21 1.97
C ASN A 41 -16.14 -7.02 0.46
N ASN A 42 -15.36 -6.00 0.06
CA ASN A 42 -15.07 -5.65 -1.33
C ASN A 42 -16.31 -5.28 -2.17
N VAL A 43 -17.39 -4.83 -1.54
CA VAL A 43 -18.56 -4.26 -2.23
C VAL A 43 -18.29 -2.79 -2.52
N ALA A 44 -18.64 -2.35 -3.72
CA ALA A 44 -18.39 -0.99 -4.17
C ALA A 44 -19.56 -0.05 -3.91
N TYR A 45 -19.21 1.15 -3.45
CA TYR A 45 -20.15 2.21 -3.12
C TYR A 45 -19.78 3.51 -3.83
N GLN A 46 -20.79 4.17 -4.42
CA GLN A 46 -20.70 5.55 -4.88
C GLN A 46 -21.01 6.49 -3.72
N LEU A 47 -20.16 7.49 -3.49
CA LEU A 47 -20.31 8.46 -2.42
C LEU A 47 -20.89 9.76 -2.95
N ASP A 48 -21.93 10.24 -2.28
CA ASP A 48 -22.61 11.48 -2.58
C ASP A 48 -22.75 12.33 -1.33
N CYS A 49 -22.35 13.58 -1.46
CA CYS A 49 -22.50 14.59 -0.43
C CYS A 49 -23.83 15.32 -0.58
N ALA A 50 -24.33 15.87 0.52
CA ALA A 50 -25.57 16.64 0.55
C ALA A 50 -26.76 15.89 -0.06
N LYS A 51 -26.76 14.55 0.06
CA LYS A 51 -27.90 13.72 -0.27
C LYS A 51 -28.40 13.03 0.99
N TRP A 52 -29.70 12.81 1.04
CA TRP A 52 -30.34 12.05 2.11
C TRP A 52 -31.42 11.16 1.54
N VAL A 53 -31.87 10.20 2.33
CA VAL A 53 -32.89 9.24 1.94
C VAL A 53 -34.15 9.52 2.74
N ASP A 54 -35.24 9.78 2.03
CA ASP A 54 -36.57 9.93 2.61
C ASP A 54 -37.35 8.63 2.42
N SER A 55 -37.01 7.62 3.21
CA SER A 55 -37.54 6.26 3.12
C SER A 55 -37.49 5.59 4.48
N ASP A 56 -38.28 4.52 4.62
CA ASP A 56 -38.18 3.62 5.76
C ASP A 56 -36.73 3.10 5.93
N GLN A 57 -36.14 3.41 7.08
CA GLN A 57 -34.83 2.90 7.46
C GLN A 57 -34.92 1.40 7.76
N VAL A 58 -33.92 0.64 7.29
CA VAL A 58 -33.79 -0.79 7.60
C VAL A 58 -33.18 -0.95 8.99
N LEU A 59 -32.18 -0.14 9.30
CA LEU A 59 -31.46 -0.17 10.57
C LEU A 59 -30.86 1.21 10.86
N ARG A 60 -30.92 1.64 12.11
CA ARG A 60 -30.20 2.83 12.59
C ARG A 60 -29.21 2.44 13.68
N ILE A 61 -27.95 2.76 13.45
CA ILE A 61 -26.85 2.56 14.39
C ILE A 61 -26.46 3.93 14.92
N THR A 62 -26.88 4.21 16.15
CA THR A 62 -26.82 5.56 16.75
C THR A 62 -25.43 5.96 17.23
N THR A 63 -24.55 5.00 17.50
CA THR A 63 -23.14 5.23 17.82
C THR A 63 -22.29 4.11 17.24
N THR A 64 -21.40 4.45 16.33
CA THR A 64 -20.40 3.52 15.79
C THR A 64 -19.02 3.98 16.24
N GLU A 65 -18.25 3.09 16.87
CA GLU A 65 -16.79 3.24 17.03
C GLU A 65 -16.02 2.72 15.80
N VAL A 66 -16.77 2.20 14.81
CA VAL A 66 -16.24 1.55 13.60
C VAL A 66 -16.15 2.52 12.40
N GLY A 67 -16.40 3.81 12.61
CA GLY A 67 -16.29 4.86 11.60
C GLY A 67 -17.15 4.64 10.35
N PHE A 68 -16.83 5.38 9.30
CA PHE A 68 -17.50 5.30 8.00
C PHE A 68 -17.42 3.90 7.36
N GLN A 69 -16.28 3.22 7.45
CA GLN A 69 -16.06 1.89 6.87
C GLN A 69 -16.90 0.79 7.52
N GLY A 70 -17.12 0.88 8.83
CA GLY A 70 -18.06 0.00 9.52
C GLY A 70 -19.50 0.16 9.02
N CYS A 71 -19.89 1.39 8.64
CA CYS A 71 -21.22 1.66 8.08
C CYS A 71 -21.45 0.99 6.72
N LEU A 72 -20.44 0.98 5.84
CA LEU A 72 -20.50 0.26 4.56
C LEU A 72 -20.60 -1.26 4.78
N THR A 73 -19.75 -1.79 5.65
CA THR A 73 -19.71 -3.23 5.97
C THR A 73 -21.04 -3.69 6.59
N ALA A 74 -21.67 -2.85 7.42
CA ALA A 74 -22.98 -3.14 7.99
C ALA A 74 -24.09 -3.21 6.93
N CYS A 75 -24.02 -2.37 5.88
CA CYS A 75 -24.94 -2.45 4.76
C CYS A 75 -24.78 -3.79 4.01
N ASP A 76 -23.55 -4.23 3.73
CA ASP A 76 -23.32 -5.53 3.08
C ASP A 76 -23.92 -6.72 3.83
N GLY A 77 -23.87 -6.68 5.17
CA GLY A 77 -24.41 -7.73 6.03
C GLY A 77 -25.92 -7.65 6.23
N THR A 78 -26.57 -6.59 5.76
CA THR A 78 -28.01 -6.36 5.97
C THR A 78 -28.79 -6.70 4.71
N ILE A 79 -29.71 -7.67 4.83
CA ILE A 79 -30.59 -8.07 3.73
C ILE A 79 -31.35 -6.85 3.19
N ASP A 80 -31.41 -6.75 1.87
CA ASP A 80 -32.02 -5.66 1.11
C ASP A 80 -31.38 -4.27 1.28
N CYS A 81 -30.25 -4.13 1.98
CA CYS A 81 -29.55 -2.84 2.04
C CYS A 81 -28.95 -2.49 0.68
N GLY A 82 -29.16 -1.25 0.25
CA GLY A 82 -28.53 -0.72 -0.97
C GLY A 82 -28.01 0.71 -0.81
N LEU A 83 -28.32 1.36 0.31
CA LEU A 83 -27.80 2.68 0.64
C LEU A 83 -27.47 2.76 2.12
N SER A 84 -26.39 3.46 2.45
CA SER A 84 -26.04 3.82 3.83
C SER A 84 -25.77 5.31 3.94
N GLN A 85 -26.26 5.94 5.01
CA GLN A 85 -26.02 7.34 5.32
C GLN A 85 -25.20 7.42 6.60
N TYR A 86 -24.05 8.08 6.51
CA TYR A 86 -23.16 8.29 7.64
C TYR A 86 -23.10 9.76 8.02
N ILE A 87 -23.16 10.01 9.32
CA ILE A 87 -23.02 11.33 9.93
C ILE A 87 -21.90 11.24 10.95
N ALA A 88 -20.74 11.79 10.62
CA ALA A 88 -19.60 11.84 11.53
C ALA A 88 -19.92 12.75 12.73
N THR A 89 -19.45 12.35 13.90
CA THR A 89 -19.49 13.14 15.14
C THR A 89 -18.11 13.68 15.51
N ASP A 90 -17.07 13.29 14.78
CA ASP A 90 -15.70 13.76 14.92
C ASP A 90 -15.04 14.01 13.56
N ASP A 91 -14.00 14.84 13.55
CA ASP A 91 -13.30 15.26 12.33
C ASP A 91 -12.53 14.11 11.67
N ALA A 92 -12.09 13.14 12.48
CA ALA A 92 -11.39 11.96 12.00
C ALA A 92 -12.34 10.91 11.38
N GLN A 93 -13.67 11.14 11.43
CA GLN A 93 -14.70 10.22 10.94
C GLN A 93 -14.56 8.80 11.54
N THR A 94 -14.01 8.72 12.75
CA THR A 94 -13.87 7.46 13.49
C THR A 94 -15.13 7.17 14.30
N LYS A 95 -15.93 8.19 14.57
CA LYS A 95 -17.18 8.11 15.34
C LYS A 95 -18.30 8.77 14.58
N GLY A 96 -19.45 8.13 14.58
CA GLY A 96 -20.63 8.71 13.96
C GLY A 96 -21.87 7.85 14.09
N SER A 97 -22.95 8.33 13.48
CA SER A 97 -24.19 7.57 13.32
C SER A 97 -24.31 7.08 11.89
N CYS A 98 -24.81 5.86 11.75
CA CYS A 98 -25.01 5.18 10.46
C CYS A 98 -26.48 4.79 10.34
N THR A 99 -27.10 5.08 9.20
CA THR A 99 -28.47 4.66 8.90
C THR A 99 -28.47 3.89 7.59
N LEU A 100 -29.06 2.70 7.59
CA LEU A 100 -29.11 1.80 6.44
C LEU A 100 -30.50 1.84 5.81
N PHE A 101 -30.56 1.87 4.48
CA PHE A 101 -31.79 1.95 3.71
C PHE A 101 -31.87 0.87 2.65
N LYS A 102 -33.10 0.53 2.25
CA LYS A 102 -33.35 -0.50 1.24
C LYS A 102 -32.81 -0.11 -0.14
N LYS A 103 -32.39 -1.09 -0.93
CA LYS A 103 -32.04 -0.91 -2.36
C LYS A 103 -33.21 -0.26 -3.10
N GLY A 104 -32.93 0.81 -3.85
CA GLY A 104 -33.94 1.59 -4.58
C GLY A 104 -34.66 2.65 -3.77
N ALA A 105 -34.25 2.92 -2.52
CA ALA A 105 -34.81 4.03 -1.75
C ALA A 105 -34.61 5.39 -2.45
N THR A 106 -35.58 6.30 -2.27
CA THR A 106 -35.57 7.59 -2.96
C THR A 106 -34.55 8.52 -2.33
N VAL A 107 -33.56 8.93 -3.12
CA VAL A 107 -32.53 9.89 -2.72
C VAL A 107 -32.99 11.31 -3.04
N LYS A 108 -32.91 12.19 -2.05
CA LYS A 108 -33.24 13.62 -2.17
C LYS A 108 -31.99 14.48 -1.98
N GLN A 109 -32.02 15.66 -2.59
CA GLN A 109 -31.03 16.70 -2.32
C GLN A 109 -31.27 17.28 -0.92
N GLY A 110 -30.20 17.38 -0.16
CA GLY A 110 -30.15 17.95 1.18
C GLY A 110 -29.61 19.38 1.14
N SER A 111 -30.02 20.18 2.13
CA SER A 111 -29.52 21.56 2.28
C SER A 111 -28.20 21.64 3.07
N SER A 112 -27.63 20.50 3.45
CA SER A 112 -26.41 20.42 4.27
C SER A 112 -25.43 19.41 3.69
N ASN A 113 -24.15 19.77 3.69
CA ASN A 113 -23.04 18.86 3.39
C ASN A 113 -22.69 17.98 4.59
N SER A 114 -23.55 17.89 5.62
CA SER A 114 -23.25 17.12 6.83
C SER A 114 -23.47 15.61 6.71
N TRP A 115 -23.88 15.14 5.54
CA TRP A 115 -24.25 13.76 5.29
C TRP A 115 -23.42 13.19 4.15
N THR A 116 -22.86 12.01 4.39
CA THR A 116 -22.27 11.16 3.36
C THR A 116 -23.26 10.05 3.06
N LEU A 117 -23.81 10.03 1.85
CA LEU A 117 -24.62 8.94 1.34
C LEU A 117 -23.74 8.01 0.50
N ALA A 118 -23.78 6.72 0.78
CA ALA A 118 -23.12 5.68 0.03
C ALA A 118 -24.16 4.79 -0.63
N THR A 119 -24.08 4.62 -1.96
CA THR A 119 -25.01 3.79 -2.74
C THR A 119 -24.26 2.59 -3.31
N VAL A 120 -24.76 1.38 -3.12
CA VAL A 120 -24.18 0.17 -3.72
C VAL A 120 -24.23 0.29 -5.24
N ILE A 121 -23.10 0.02 -5.91
CA ILE A 121 -23.03 -0.02 -7.37
C ILE A 121 -22.70 -1.43 -7.85
N ASP A 122 -23.49 -1.94 -8.79
CA ASP A 122 -23.35 -3.32 -9.32
C ASP A 122 -22.09 -3.47 -10.19
N ASN A 123 -21.55 -2.35 -10.71
CA ASN A 123 -20.25 -2.31 -11.35
C ASN A 123 -19.20 -2.07 -10.27
N LYS A 124 -18.51 -3.14 -9.85
CA LYS A 124 -17.23 -3.01 -9.13
C LYS A 124 -16.34 -2.09 -9.99
N PRO A 125 -16.00 -0.88 -9.55
CA PRO A 125 -14.95 -0.15 -10.24
C PRO A 125 -13.72 -1.03 -10.18
N ALA A 126 -13.01 -1.16 -11.30
CA ALA A 126 -11.61 -1.58 -11.23
C ALA A 126 -11.00 -0.78 -10.07
N PRO A 127 -10.36 -1.43 -9.08
CA PRO A 127 -9.99 -0.80 -7.83
C PRO A 127 -9.44 0.58 -8.15
N SER A 128 -10.17 1.63 -7.78
CA SER A 128 -9.69 2.99 -7.96
C SER A 128 -8.50 3.03 -7.03
N ASN A 129 -7.32 2.82 -7.61
CA ASN A 129 -6.05 2.83 -6.92
C ASN A 129 -6.12 4.12 -6.10
N PRO A 130 -6.19 4.09 -4.75
CA PRO A 130 -5.87 5.30 -4.01
C PRO A 130 -4.57 5.74 -4.64
N ASN A 131 -4.50 6.95 -5.21
CA ASN A 131 -3.38 7.33 -6.07
C ASN A 131 -2.11 7.22 -5.21
N VAL A 132 -1.50 6.03 -5.17
CA VAL A 132 -0.36 5.71 -4.34
C VAL A 132 0.69 6.56 -4.98
N PRO A 133 1.12 7.66 -4.33
CA PRO A 133 1.94 8.65 -4.99
C PRO A 133 3.13 7.93 -5.60
N VAL A 134 3.28 8.06 -6.91
CA VAL A 134 4.44 7.52 -7.60
C VAL A 134 5.67 8.20 -6.99
N PRO A 135 6.63 7.45 -6.44
CA PRO A 135 7.81 8.05 -5.83
C PRO A 135 8.53 8.99 -6.80
N GLY A 136 8.79 10.22 -6.35
CA GLY A 136 9.56 11.21 -7.10
C GLY A 136 11.08 10.97 -7.03
N LYS A 137 11.84 11.87 -7.66
CA LYS A 137 13.31 11.80 -7.78
C LYS A 137 14.05 11.69 -6.44
N ASP A 138 13.51 12.28 -5.38
CA ASP A 138 14.16 12.31 -4.06
C ASP A 138 13.49 11.37 -3.05
N ASP A 139 12.40 10.71 -3.45
CA ASP A 139 11.67 9.83 -2.55
C ASP A 139 12.44 8.54 -2.29
N ARG A 140 12.27 8.04 -1.07
CA ARG A 140 12.63 6.68 -0.71
C ARG A 140 11.38 5.82 -0.83
N PHE A 141 11.54 4.59 -1.28
CA PHE A 141 10.38 3.72 -1.50
C PHE A 141 10.71 2.26 -1.22
N GLY A 142 9.71 1.51 -0.77
CA GLY A 142 9.72 0.05 -0.80
C GLY A 142 9.20 -0.47 -2.13
N LEU A 143 9.46 -1.74 -2.40
CA LEU A 143 8.91 -2.44 -3.57
C LEU A 143 8.05 -3.61 -3.11
N ILE A 144 6.89 -3.75 -3.74
CA ILE A 144 5.99 -4.88 -3.57
C ILE A 144 5.82 -5.61 -4.90
N ALA A 145 6.02 -6.93 -4.89
CA ALA A 145 5.73 -7.80 -6.01
C ALA A 145 4.21 -7.95 -6.23
N VAL A 146 3.75 -7.69 -7.45
CA VAL A 146 2.36 -7.84 -7.88
C VAL A 146 2.31 -8.91 -8.96
N ARG A 147 1.70 -10.06 -8.62
CA ARG A 147 1.45 -11.20 -9.52
C ARG A 147 0.30 -12.02 -8.96
N SER A 148 -0.92 -11.67 -9.37
CA SER A 148 -2.14 -12.24 -8.81
C SER A 148 -2.21 -13.76 -9.02
N GLY A 149 -2.71 -14.49 -8.01
CA GLY A 149 -2.80 -15.95 -8.06
C GLY A 149 -1.46 -16.68 -7.87
N SER A 150 -0.40 -15.99 -7.44
CA SER A 150 0.90 -16.60 -7.15
C SER A 150 1.34 -16.36 -5.70
N PRO A 151 2.29 -17.16 -5.17
CA PRO A 151 2.93 -16.91 -3.86
C PRO A 151 3.67 -15.57 -3.78
N LEU A 152 3.96 -14.93 -4.92
CA LEU A 152 4.69 -13.66 -4.98
C LEU A 152 3.80 -12.45 -4.73
N GLN A 153 2.48 -12.62 -4.77
CA GLN A 153 1.54 -11.52 -4.61
C GLN A 153 1.75 -10.80 -3.27
N ASN A 154 1.88 -9.48 -3.33
CA ASN A 154 2.04 -8.58 -2.17
C ASN A 154 3.29 -8.87 -1.32
N SER A 155 4.30 -9.55 -1.88
CA SER A 155 5.55 -9.81 -1.19
C SER A 155 6.51 -8.63 -1.33
N GLY A 156 7.11 -8.20 -0.22
CA GLY A 156 8.16 -7.19 -0.24
C GLY A 156 9.44 -7.70 -0.90
N ILE A 157 10.17 -6.80 -1.56
CA ILE A 157 11.49 -7.12 -2.11
C ILE A 157 12.53 -7.08 -1.00
N LYS A 158 13.40 -8.09 -0.99
CA LYS A 158 14.52 -8.23 -0.07
C LYS A 158 15.84 -8.11 -0.82
N ALA A 159 16.89 -7.82 -0.08
CA ALA A 159 18.25 -7.76 -0.59
C ALA A 159 19.17 -8.57 0.32
N SER A 160 19.89 -9.54 -0.25
CA SER A 160 20.89 -10.34 0.45
C SER A 160 21.87 -10.95 -0.54
N ASN A 161 23.10 -11.17 -0.11
CA ASN A 161 24.18 -11.80 -0.90
C ASN A 161 24.35 -11.18 -2.32
N GLY A 162 24.21 -9.86 -2.41
CA GLY A 162 24.33 -9.11 -3.67
C GLY A 162 23.16 -9.31 -4.66
N ARG A 163 22.06 -9.92 -4.23
CA ARG A 163 20.87 -10.24 -5.05
C ARG A 163 19.61 -9.59 -4.50
N LEU A 164 18.69 -9.30 -5.41
CA LEU A 164 17.33 -8.90 -5.06
C LEU A 164 16.41 -10.09 -5.20
N THR A 165 15.57 -10.30 -4.19
CA THR A 165 14.66 -11.44 -4.14
C THR A 165 13.24 -11.03 -3.74
N VAL A 166 12.27 -11.80 -4.20
CA VAL A 166 10.91 -11.81 -3.65
C VAL A 166 10.84 -12.95 -2.63
N GLY A 167 10.49 -12.63 -1.38
CA GLY A 167 10.59 -13.59 -0.28
C GLY A 167 12.04 -13.92 0.09
N GLY A 168 12.25 -15.06 0.76
CA GLY A 168 13.56 -15.45 1.29
C GLY A 168 13.97 -14.72 2.57
N THR A 169 15.24 -14.84 2.98
CA THR A 169 15.78 -14.15 4.16
C THR A 169 16.31 -12.76 3.82
N GLN A 170 16.12 -11.82 4.74
CA GLN A 170 16.77 -10.50 4.70
C GLN A 170 17.77 -10.44 5.85
N ASP A 171 19.04 -10.69 5.53
CA ASP A 171 20.14 -10.66 6.50
C ASP A 171 20.77 -9.26 6.53
N ALA A 172 19.93 -8.24 6.68
CA ALA A 172 20.33 -6.84 6.68
C ALA A 172 20.54 -6.32 8.11
N SER A 173 21.55 -5.46 8.27
CA SER A 173 21.73 -4.68 9.49
C SER A 173 21.01 -3.34 9.33
N CYS A 174 19.90 -3.15 10.04
CA CYS A 174 19.03 -1.99 9.91
C CYS A 174 18.95 -1.19 11.22
N ASP A 175 18.75 0.12 11.11
CA ASP A 175 18.55 1.01 12.26
C ASP A 175 17.26 0.65 13.04
N THR A 176 16.29 0.06 12.35
CA THR A 176 15.07 -0.52 12.93
C THR A 176 14.78 -1.82 12.20
N LYS A 177 14.18 -2.80 12.88
CA LYS A 177 13.84 -4.09 12.27
C LYS A 177 12.98 -3.86 11.01
N SER A 178 13.47 -4.34 9.87
CA SER A 178 12.76 -4.35 8.59
C SER A 178 13.02 -5.67 7.88
N ASP A 179 11.97 -6.22 7.28
CA ASP A 179 12.01 -7.46 6.51
C ASP A 179 11.92 -7.23 4.98
N PHE A 180 11.98 -5.97 4.54
CA PHE A 180 12.04 -5.56 3.14
C PHE A 180 13.09 -4.47 2.93
N ALA A 181 13.50 -4.29 1.68
CA ALA A 181 14.48 -3.31 1.29
C ALA A 181 13.87 -1.95 0.94
N THR A 182 14.58 -0.89 1.29
CA THR A 182 14.26 0.50 0.91
C THR A 182 15.17 0.93 -0.25
N PHE A 183 14.60 1.60 -1.24
CA PHE A 183 15.28 2.00 -2.48
C PHE A 183 15.18 3.51 -2.72
N TYR A 184 16.05 4.00 -3.60
CA TYR A 184 15.91 5.30 -4.25
C TYR A 184 16.53 5.28 -5.65
N ILE A 185 16.11 6.21 -6.50
CA ILE A 185 16.64 6.39 -7.86
C ILE A 185 17.24 7.78 -7.97
N GLN A 186 18.47 7.86 -8.45
CA GLN A 186 19.13 9.12 -8.77
C GLN A 186 19.74 9.03 -10.17
N ASP A 187 19.35 9.95 -11.05
CA ASP A 187 19.87 10.06 -12.43
C ASP A 187 19.82 8.75 -13.24
N GLY A 188 18.75 7.98 -13.05
CA GLY A 188 18.50 6.69 -13.72
C GLY A 188 19.24 5.50 -13.11
N GLU A 189 19.95 5.70 -11.99
CA GLU A 189 20.63 4.67 -11.21
C GLU A 189 19.83 4.38 -9.95
N ALA A 190 19.68 3.10 -9.59
CA ALA A 190 18.96 2.69 -8.39
C ALA A 190 19.91 2.24 -7.28
N TYR A 191 19.54 2.49 -6.04
CA TYR A 191 20.34 2.21 -4.86
C TYR A 191 19.46 1.65 -3.74
N LEU A 192 20.07 0.85 -2.87
CA LEU A 192 19.52 0.50 -1.57
C LEU A 192 19.82 1.65 -0.60
N TYR A 193 18.79 2.08 0.12
CA TYR A 193 18.90 3.18 1.07
C TYR A 193 19.59 2.71 2.36
N ALA A 194 20.73 3.34 2.64
CA ALA A 194 21.46 3.25 3.89
C ALA A 194 21.91 4.68 4.27
N ALA A 195 21.80 5.04 5.55
CA ALA A 195 22.39 6.26 6.10
C ALA A 195 23.91 6.05 6.33
N SER A 196 24.60 5.52 5.33
CA SER A 196 26.03 5.22 5.32
C SER A 196 26.73 5.91 4.15
N ALA A 197 28.02 6.19 4.30
CA ALA A 197 28.88 6.70 3.22
C ALA A 197 29.19 5.66 2.13
N THR A 198 28.79 4.39 2.31
CA THR A 198 29.01 3.30 1.34
C THR A 198 27.71 2.94 0.62
N PRO A 199 27.38 3.59 -0.50
CA PRO A 199 26.15 3.30 -1.23
C PRO A 199 26.17 1.87 -1.76
N GLN A 200 24.99 1.23 -1.73
CA GLN A 200 24.78 -0.08 -2.33
C GLN A 200 23.97 0.10 -3.61
N GLN A 201 24.63 -0.08 -4.74
CA GLN A 201 24.11 0.33 -6.04
C GLN A 201 23.70 -0.88 -6.87
N LEU A 202 22.49 -0.81 -7.41
CA LEU A 202 21.92 -1.85 -8.26
C LEU A 202 22.62 -1.89 -9.62
N TRP A 203 22.51 -3.03 -10.27
CA TRP A 203 22.98 -3.27 -11.63
C TRP A 203 22.16 -4.37 -12.31
N VAL A 204 22.09 -4.33 -13.63
CA VAL A 204 21.45 -5.35 -14.49
C VAL A 204 22.40 -5.75 -15.61
N ASP A 205 22.67 -7.04 -15.80
CA ASP A 205 23.40 -7.53 -16.97
C ASP A 205 22.40 -8.05 -18.02
N ARG A 206 22.10 -7.20 -19.01
CA ARG A 206 21.21 -7.54 -20.14
C ARG A 206 21.94 -8.17 -21.33
N SER A 207 23.23 -8.48 -21.21
CA SER A 207 23.96 -9.16 -22.28
C SER A 207 23.36 -10.54 -22.56
N GLY A 208 23.71 -11.13 -23.71
CA GLY A 208 23.28 -12.50 -24.02
C GLY A 208 23.72 -13.53 -22.97
N MET A 209 24.80 -13.25 -22.23
CA MET A 209 25.28 -14.10 -21.14
C MET A 209 24.53 -13.82 -19.83
N GLY A 210 24.28 -12.55 -19.48
CA GLY A 210 23.62 -12.16 -18.25
C GLY A 210 22.10 -12.29 -18.27
N GLN A 211 21.46 -12.21 -19.45
CA GLN A 211 20.04 -12.43 -19.68
C GLN A 211 19.07 -11.63 -18.76
N GLY A 212 19.50 -10.48 -18.26
CA GLY A 212 18.73 -9.63 -17.35
C GLY A 212 18.98 -9.88 -15.87
N VAL A 213 20.01 -10.66 -15.52
CA VAL A 213 20.34 -10.93 -14.11
C VAL A 213 20.61 -9.62 -13.38
N THR A 214 20.04 -9.51 -12.19
CA THR A 214 20.08 -8.27 -11.39
C THR A 214 20.73 -8.51 -10.04
N GLY A 215 21.35 -7.48 -9.52
CA GLY A 215 21.95 -7.49 -8.19
C GLY A 215 22.36 -6.10 -7.75
N TYR A 216 23.20 -6.04 -6.73
CA TYR A 216 23.83 -4.82 -6.27
C TYR A 216 25.27 -5.07 -5.83
N THR A 217 26.02 -3.98 -5.69
CA THR A 217 27.40 -3.96 -5.18
C THR A 217 27.53 -2.86 -4.15
N THR A 218 28.46 -3.00 -3.21
CA THR A 218 28.69 -2.05 -2.12
C THR A 218 29.94 -1.20 -2.36
N GLY A 219 29.79 0.13 -2.27
CA GLY A 219 30.91 1.07 -2.34
C GLY A 219 31.73 0.93 -3.62
N ALA A 220 33.06 0.74 -3.47
CA ALA A 220 34.01 0.65 -4.58
C ALA A 220 34.10 -0.76 -5.22
N GLN A 221 33.22 -1.70 -4.85
CA GLN A 221 33.20 -3.03 -5.46
C GLN A 221 32.96 -2.93 -6.98
N PRO A 222 33.74 -3.67 -7.79
CA PRO A 222 33.53 -3.67 -9.23
C PRO A 222 32.18 -4.26 -9.58
N THR A 223 31.50 -3.66 -10.55
CA THR A 223 30.29 -4.20 -11.17
C THR A 223 30.64 -5.46 -11.96
N PRO A 224 29.76 -6.47 -12.06
CA PRO A 224 29.96 -7.59 -12.97
C PRO A 224 30.24 -7.13 -14.41
N SER A 225 30.98 -7.94 -15.16
CA SER A 225 31.24 -7.69 -16.58
C SER A 225 29.92 -7.54 -17.35
N ASN A 226 29.82 -6.51 -18.20
CA ASN A 226 28.64 -6.17 -19.01
C ASN A 226 27.39 -5.69 -18.24
N ALA A 227 27.45 -5.57 -16.91
CA ALA A 227 26.34 -5.04 -16.15
C ALA A 227 26.23 -3.51 -16.31
N GLU A 228 24.99 -3.06 -16.40
CA GLU A 228 24.58 -1.67 -16.56
C GLU A 228 24.00 -1.15 -15.25
N ARG A 229 24.31 0.09 -14.89
CA ARG A 229 23.79 0.76 -13.69
C ARG A 229 22.68 1.77 -13.97
N LYS A 230 22.59 2.23 -15.21
CA LYS A 230 21.63 3.23 -15.68
C LYS A 230 20.50 2.56 -16.46
N GLY A 231 19.29 3.05 -16.23
CA GLY A 231 18.07 2.57 -16.88
C GLY A 231 16.93 2.32 -15.91
N PHE A 232 17.18 2.39 -14.60
CA PHE A 232 16.13 2.24 -13.59
C PHE A 232 15.18 3.45 -13.62
N ASN A 233 13.89 3.17 -13.63
CA ASN A 233 12.84 4.17 -13.56
C ASN A 233 11.59 3.61 -12.88
N VAL A 234 10.86 4.45 -12.16
CA VAL A 234 9.47 4.15 -11.79
C VAL A 234 8.58 4.74 -12.89
N ASP A 235 7.82 3.88 -13.58
CA ASP A 235 6.94 4.32 -14.66
C ASP A 235 5.70 5.08 -14.16
N ASN A 236 4.88 5.57 -15.10
CA ASN A 236 3.66 6.32 -14.79
C ASN A 236 2.63 5.50 -14.00
N ASP A 237 2.71 4.17 -14.09
CA ASP A 237 1.86 3.26 -13.35
C ASP A 237 2.44 2.95 -11.96
N GLY A 238 3.60 3.49 -11.60
CA GLY A 238 4.24 3.29 -10.31
C GLY A 238 5.05 2.00 -10.20
N HIS A 239 5.47 1.41 -11.32
CA HIS A 239 6.27 0.18 -11.32
C HIS A 239 7.76 0.44 -11.61
N LEU A 240 8.63 -0.23 -10.86
CA LEU A 240 10.06 -0.21 -11.15
C LEU A 240 10.35 -1.02 -12.43
N THR A 241 11.02 -0.37 -13.36
CA THR A 241 11.46 -0.94 -14.64
C THR A 241 12.95 -0.67 -14.85
N PHE A 242 13.56 -1.43 -15.76
CA PHE A 242 14.90 -1.16 -16.26
C PHE A 242 14.84 -1.02 -17.78
N ASN A 243 15.11 0.17 -18.31
CA ASN A 243 14.92 0.53 -19.72
C ASN A 243 13.52 0.14 -20.26
N GLY A 244 12.48 0.34 -19.43
CA GLY A 244 11.10 0.01 -19.76
C GLY A 244 10.73 -1.48 -19.66
N VAL A 245 11.67 -2.34 -19.26
CA VAL A 245 11.42 -3.77 -19.05
C VAL A 245 11.02 -4.00 -17.59
N SER A 246 9.93 -4.75 -17.37
CA SER A 246 9.56 -5.27 -16.04
C SER A 246 10.32 -6.56 -15.73
N PRO A 247 10.56 -6.88 -14.45
CA PRO A 247 11.31 -8.08 -14.10
C PRO A 247 10.45 -9.35 -14.13
N LYS A 248 11.15 -10.48 -14.22
CA LYS A 248 10.67 -11.81 -13.89
C LYS A 248 11.25 -12.21 -12.54
N ALA A 249 10.47 -12.93 -11.75
CA ALA A 249 10.92 -13.60 -10.55
C ALA A 249 11.16 -15.08 -10.88
N CYS A 250 12.37 -15.57 -10.68
CA CYS A 250 12.77 -16.96 -10.94
C CYS A 250 13.06 -17.69 -9.63
N PRO A 251 12.56 -18.93 -9.45
CA PRO A 251 12.85 -19.70 -8.24
C PRO A 251 14.36 -19.83 -8.03
N CYS A 252 14.81 -19.67 -6.79
CA CYS A 252 16.16 -20.07 -6.41
C CYS A 252 16.21 -21.59 -6.16
N ASP A 253 17.39 -22.21 -6.33
CA ASP A 253 17.56 -23.66 -6.12
C ASP A 253 17.26 -24.13 -4.69
N ASP A 254 17.38 -23.23 -3.71
CA ASP A 254 16.93 -23.44 -2.33
C ASP A 254 15.51 -22.88 -2.15
N GLN A 255 14.59 -23.73 -1.72
CA GLN A 255 13.18 -23.40 -1.47
C GLN A 255 13.00 -22.24 -0.47
N ASN A 256 13.98 -22.01 0.42
CA ASN A 256 13.94 -20.91 1.40
C ASN A 256 14.65 -19.64 0.92
N ALA A 257 15.36 -19.66 -0.22
CA ALA A 257 16.07 -18.49 -0.74
C ALA A 257 15.16 -17.49 -1.48
N GLY A 258 13.89 -17.84 -1.68
CA GLY A 258 12.93 -17.00 -2.37
C GLY A 258 13.10 -17.04 -3.89
N TRP A 259 12.78 -15.92 -4.55
CA TRP A 259 12.77 -15.82 -6.00
C TRP A 259 13.66 -14.67 -6.48
N SER A 260 14.69 -14.97 -7.25
CA SER A 260 15.62 -13.98 -7.79
C SER A 260 14.96 -13.11 -8.87
N LEU A 261 15.26 -11.82 -8.88
CA LEU A 261 14.73 -10.88 -9.87
C LEU A 261 15.63 -10.75 -11.10
N TRP A 262 15.00 -10.77 -12.28
CA TRP A 262 15.66 -10.67 -13.59
C TRP A 262 14.91 -9.69 -14.49
N PHE A 263 15.53 -8.57 -14.86
CA PHE A 263 14.94 -7.61 -15.81
C PHE A 263 15.17 -8.10 -17.24
N SER A 264 14.26 -8.96 -17.72
CA SER A 264 14.43 -9.73 -18.95
C SER A 264 13.11 -9.93 -19.70
N THR A 265 13.19 -9.91 -21.02
CA THR A 265 12.09 -10.32 -21.90
C THR A 265 12.16 -11.79 -22.29
N ALA A 266 13.22 -12.51 -21.91
CA ALA A 266 13.37 -13.94 -22.21
C ALA A 266 12.43 -14.77 -21.32
N ASP A 267 11.84 -15.84 -21.86
CA ASP A 267 10.93 -16.72 -21.10
C ASP A 267 11.64 -17.43 -19.94
N LYS A 268 12.92 -17.78 -20.14
CA LYS A 268 13.75 -18.54 -19.20
C LYS A 268 15.11 -17.85 -18.99
N PRO A 269 15.13 -16.68 -18.32
CA PRO A 269 16.35 -15.93 -18.14
C PRO A 269 17.35 -16.74 -17.30
N GLY A 270 18.59 -16.85 -17.78
CA GLY A 270 19.62 -17.67 -17.16
C GLY A 270 19.35 -19.17 -17.20
N PHE A 271 18.49 -19.63 -18.13
CA PHE A 271 17.98 -21.01 -18.20
C PHE A 271 17.15 -21.45 -16.98
N ASN A 272 16.68 -20.49 -16.16
CA ASN A 272 15.81 -20.79 -15.03
C ASN A 272 14.43 -21.26 -15.50
N GLU A 273 13.95 -22.35 -14.91
CA GLU A 273 12.60 -22.86 -15.12
C GLU A 273 11.62 -22.28 -14.10
N GLY A 274 10.34 -22.18 -14.48
CA GLY A 274 9.29 -21.75 -13.56
C GLY A 274 9.27 -20.25 -13.22
N CYS A 275 10.00 -19.41 -13.97
CA CYS A 275 9.97 -17.97 -13.78
C CYS A 275 8.58 -17.37 -14.03
N LEU A 276 8.22 -16.37 -13.24
CA LEU A 276 6.95 -15.64 -13.34
C LEU A 276 7.23 -14.16 -13.62
N ASP A 277 6.59 -13.58 -14.64
CA ASP A 277 6.52 -12.12 -14.77
C ASP A 277 5.98 -11.48 -13.50
N VAL A 278 6.59 -10.39 -13.05
CA VAL A 278 6.16 -9.71 -11.84
C VAL A 278 6.23 -8.21 -12.06
N SER A 279 5.20 -7.49 -11.64
CA SER A 279 5.26 -6.02 -11.57
C SER A 279 5.78 -5.63 -10.18
N LEU A 280 6.75 -4.73 -10.11
CA LEU A 280 7.28 -4.25 -8.84
C LEU A 280 6.69 -2.88 -8.53
N ARG A 281 5.62 -2.85 -7.73
CA ARG A 281 4.97 -1.60 -7.33
C ARG A 281 5.86 -0.85 -6.34
N ALA A 282 6.26 0.35 -6.71
CA ALA A 282 6.96 1.28 -5.84
C ALA A 282 5.97 1.96 -4.89
N ILE A 283 6.30 1.96 -3.60
CA ILE A 283 5.49 2.56 -2.54
C ILE A 283 6.37 3.50 -1.76
N LYS A 284 6.06 4.79 -1.81
CA LYS A 284 6.78 5.83 -1.08
C LYS A 284 6.86 5.47 0.41
N ALA A 285 8.05 5.60 0.98
CA ALA A 285 8.32 5.41 2.40
C ALA A 285 8.56 6.79 3.04
N ASP A 286 7.57 7.30 3.77
CA ASP A 286 7.69 8.57 4.49
C ASP A 286 8.69 8.49 5.66
N GLN A 287 8.87 7.28 6.20
CA GLN A 287 9.86 6.95 7.22
C GLN A 287 10.75 5.82 6.70
N PRO A 288 11.73 6.11 5.84
CA PRO A 288 12.54 5.07 5.22
C PRO A 288 13.49 4.43 6.23
N VAL A 289 13.50 3.10 6.27
CA VAL A 289 14.43 2.35 7.11
C VAL A 289 15.77 2.24 6.37
N SER A 290 16.81 2.76 7.01
CA SER A 290 18.20 2.62 6.57
C SER A 290 18.73 1.25 6.98
N CYS A 291 19.27 0.53 6.00
CA CYS A 291 19.80 -0.82 6.17
C CYS A 291 21.07 -1.02 5.34
N SER A 292 22.02 -1.77 5.88
CA SER A 292 23.16 -2.31 5.17
C SER A 292 22.93 -3.79 4.86
N TYR A 293 22.98 -4.17 3.59
CA TYR A 293 22.68 -5.52 3.12
C TYR A 293 23.97 -6.27 2.77
N SER A 294 24.05 -7.58 3.04
CA SER A 294 25.23 -8.34 2.65
C SER A 294 25.40 -8.35 1.12
N SER A 295 26.61 -8.09 0.62
CA SER A 295 26.94 -8.26 -0.81
C SER A 295 27.57 -9.62 -1.14
N SER A 296 27.77 -10.50 -0.15
CA SER A 296 28.52 -11.76 -0.28
C SER A 296 28.11 -12.81 0.76
#